data_AF-A0A9P6E847-F1
#
_entry.id   AF-A0A9P6E847-F1
#
_cell.length_a   1.000
_cell.length_b   1.000
_cell.length_c   1.000
_cell.angle_alpha   90.00
_cell.angle_beta   90.00
_cell.angle_gamma   90.00
#
_symmetry.space_group_name_H-M   'P 1'
#
loop_
_entity.id
_entity.type
_entity.pdbx_description
1 polymer ?
#
loop_
_entity_poly.entity_id
_entity_poly.type
_entity_poly.pdbx_seq_one_letter_code
_entity_poly.pdbx_strand_id
1 'polypeptide(L)' 'LQDSDIPHRTKVRSRITQVWQEHITSLQNDMKGALGKISMTMDLWSDTNLAPFMAVTAHWI' A
#
# COMPACT_ATOMS: atom_id res chain seq x y z
N LEU A 1 -29.59 -6.18 -12.56
CA LEU A 1 -28.36 -6.61 -11.87
C LEU A 1 -28.55 -8.06 -11.47
N GLN A 2 -27.69 -8.94 -11.97
CA GLN A 2 -27.60 -10.34 -11.58
C GLN A 2 -26.47 -10.54 -10.58
N ASP A 3 -26.49 -11.63 -9.82
CA ASP A 3 -25.45 -11.94 -8.81
C ASP A 3 -24.04 -11.98 -9.43
N SER A 4 -23.94 -12.45 -10.67
CA SER A 4 -22.70 -12.45 -11.45
C SER A 4 -22.10 -11.08 -11.73
N ASP A 5 -22.90 -10.01 -11.63
CA ASP A 5 -22.45 -8.62 -11.85
C ASP A 5 -21.66 -8.08 -10.65
N ILE A 6 -21.82 -8.69 -9.46
CA ILE A 6 -21.16 -8.26 -8.23
C ILE A 6 -19.91 -9.15 -8.01
N PRO A 7 -18.71 -8.57 -7.93
CA PRO A 7 -17.51 -9.35 -7.73
C PRO A 7 -17.48 -9.96 -6.32
N HIS A 8 -17.31 -11.28 -6.24
CA HIS A 8 -17.09 -11.95 -4.96
C HIS A 8 -15.81 -11.45 -4.26
N ARG A 9 -15.77 -11.55 -2.93
CA ARG A 9 -14.62 -11.13 -2.10
C ARG A 9 -13.26 -11.61 -2.63
N THR A 10 -13.19 -12.85 -3.11
CA THR A 10 -11.97 -13.43 -3.68
C THR A 10 -11.49 -12.66 -4.91
N LYS A 11 -12.42 -12.26 -5.79
CA LYS A 11 -12.15 -11.50 -7.01
C LYS A 11 -11.75 -10.06 -6.70
N VAL A 12 -12.37 -9.45 -5.68
CA VAL A 12 -11.98 -8.12 -5.20
C VAL A 12 -10.56 -8.16 -4.61
N ARG A 13 -10.27 -9.13 -3.75
CA ARG A 13 -8.94 -9.29 -3.14
C ARG A 13 -7.85 -9.52 -4.19
N SER A 14 -8.08 -10.40 -5.16
CA SER A 14 -7.09 -10.64 -6.23
C SER A 14 -6.85 -9.38 -7.06
N ARG A 15 -7.92 -8.62 -7.36
CA ARG A 15 -7.80 -7.36 -8.09
C ARG A 15 -7.04 -6.29 -7.30
N ILE A 16 -7.28 -6.16 -6.00
CA ILE A 16 -6.53 -5.23 -5.14
C ILE A 16 -5.03 -5.56 -5.16
N THR A 17 -4.67 -6.84 -5.01
CA THR A 17 -3.26 -7.26 -5.05
C THR A 17 -2.63 -6.99 -6.40
N GLN A 18 -3.34 -7.25 -7.50
CA GLN A 18 -2.83 -6.97 -8.85
C GLN A 18 -2.55 -5.46 -9.04
N VAL A 19 -3.53 -4.62 -8.73
CA VAL A 19 -3.39 -3.16 -8.89
C VAL A 19 -2.28 -2.61 -7.98
N TRP A 20 -2.18 -3.12 -6.76
CA TRP A 20 -1.10 -2.76 -5.84
C TRP A 20 0.28 -3.13 -6.41
N GLN A 21 0.41 -4.31 -7.04
CA GLN A 21 1.67 -4.76 -7.63
C GLN A 21 2.09 -3.88 -8.81
N GLU A 22 1.15 -3.47 -9.65
CA GLU A 22 1.39 -2.53 -10.75
C GLU A 22 1.85 -1.16 -10.20
N HIS A 23 1.16 -0.67 -9.16
CA HIS A 23 1.48 0.61 -8.54
C HIS A 23 2.84 0.62 -7.84
N ILE A 24 3.18 -0.42 -7.06
CA ILE A 24 4.45 -0.47 -6.34
C ILE A 24 5.64 -0.54 -7.30
N THR A 25 5.50 -1.22 -8.44
CA THR A 25 6.53 -1.24 -9.48
C THR A 25 6.75 0.15 -10.08
N SER A 26 5.68 0.93 -10.31
CA SER A 26 5.80 2.33 -10.73
C SER A 26 6.53 3.17 -9.69
N LEU A 27 6.09 3.12 -8.43
CA LEU A 27 6.71 3.87 -7.33
C LEU A 27 8.19 3.55 -7.16
N GLN A 28 8.58 2.28 -7.25
CA GLN A 28 9.98 1.86 -7.17
C GLN A 28 10.83 2.50 -8.27
N ASN A 29 10.28 2.67 -9.47
CA ASN A 29 11.00 3.34 -10.56
C ASN A 29 11.15 4.84 -10.30
N ASP A 30 10.13 5.49 -9.76
CA ASP A 30 10.20 6.91 -9.38
C ASP A 30 11.24 7.13 -8.28
N MET A 31 11.25 6.27 -7.25
CA MET A 31 12.19 6.36 -6.14
C MET A 31 13.65 6.11 -6.55
N LYS A 32 13.92 5.33 -7.61
CA LYS A 32 15.28 5.21 -8.17
C LYS A 32 15.81 6.54 -8.70
N GLY A 33 14.93 7.46 -9.12
CA GLY A 33 15.31 8.81 -9.53
C GLY A 33 15.63 9.75 -8.37
N ALA A 34 15.17 9.43 -7.16
CA ALA A 34 15.30 10.27 -5.97
C ALA A 34 16.34 9.74 -4.97
N LEU A 35 17.30 8.92 -5.41
CA LEU A 35 18.35 8.38 -4.53
C LEU A 35 19.08 9.50 -3.77
N GLY A 36 19.20 9.33 -2.46
CA GLY A 36 19.78 10.34 -1.56
C GLY A 36 18.83 11.48 -1.16
N LYS A 37 17.59 11.51 -1.67
CA LYS A 37 16.53 12.49 -1.35
C LYS A 37 15.24 11.83 -0.88
N ILE A 38 15.35 10.64 -0.29
CA ILE A 38 14.22 9.90 0.27
C ILE A 38 14.26 10.07 1.79
N SER A 39 13.22 10.62 2.37
CA SER A 39 12.98 10.60 3.81
C SER A 39 11.82 9.65 4.13
N MET A 40 11.80 9.13 5.35
CA MET A 40 10.72 8.25 5.82
C MET A 40 10.20 8.77 7.16
N THR A 41 8.90 8.78 7.32
CA THR A 41 8.23 8.97 8.60
C THR A 41 7.72 7.62 9.09
N MET A 42 7.90 7.37 10.38
CA MET A 42 7.39 6.18 11.05
C MET A 42 6.42 6.64 12.13
N ASP A 43 5.15 6.33 11.97
CA ASP A 43 4.15 6.53 13.01
C ASP A 43 4.00 5.23 13.78
N LEU A 44 4.22 5.27 15.09
CA LEU A 44 4.15 4.12 15.99
C LEU A 44 3.10 4.39 17.05
N TRP A 45 2.18 3.45 17.20
CA TRP A 45 1.15 3.53 18.23
C TRP A 45 0.74 2.13 18.69
N SER A 46 0.07 2.07 19.83
CA SER A 46 -0.66 0.87 20.26
C SER A 46 -2.15 1.18 20.26
N ASP A 47 -2.99 0.18 19.94
CA ASP A 47 -4.44 0.33 20.11
C ASP A 47 -4.87 0.11 21.58
N THR A 48 -6.18 0.19 21.83
CA THR A 48 -6.77 -0.07 23.15
C THR A 48 -6.58 -1.50 23.64
N ASN A 49 -6.26 -2.44 22.74
CA ASN A 49 -5.94 -3.82 23.05
C ASN A 49 -4.42 -4.03 23.26
N LEU A 50 -3.64 -2.94 23.31
CA LEU A 50 -2.19 -2.93 23.41
C LEU A 50 -1.49 -3.63 22.23
N ALA A 51 -2.16 -3.75 21.07
CA ALA A 51 -1.54 -4.25 19.85
C ALA A 51 -0.63 -3.16 19.25
N PRO A 52 0.65 -3.44 19.00
CA PRO A 52 1.57 -2.47 18.42
C PRO A 52 1.39 -2.36 16.90
N PHE A 53 1.39 -1.14 16.39
CA PHE A 53 1.32 -0.82 14.97
C PHE A 53 2.47 0.09 14.56
N MET A 54 2.86 0.00 13.30
CA MET A 54 3.84 0.89 12.68
C MET A 54 3.39 1.19 11.26
N ALA A 55 3.14 2.46 10.96
CA ALA A 55 2.97 2.95 9.60
C ALA A 55 4.28 3.58 9.12
N VAL A 56 4.73 3.20 7.93
CA VAL A 56 5.94 3.77 7.29
C VAL A 56 5.51 4.50 6.03
N THR A 57 5.82 5.79 5.94
CA THR A 57 5.55 6.63 4.76
C THR A 57 6.86 7.20 4.22
N ALA A 58 7.14 6.97 2.94
CA ALA A 58 8.28 7.58 2.26
C ALA A 58 7.88 8.91 1.60
N HIS A 59 8.77 9.90 1.66
CA HIS A 59 8.67 11.17 0.95
C HIS A 59 9.91 11.33 0.08
N TRP A 60 9.75 11.68 -1.19
CA TRP A 60 10.85 11.87 -2.13
C TRP A 60 10.56 13.03 -3.10
N ILE A 61 11.63 13.68 -3.59
CA ILE A 61 11.60 14.82 -4.54
C ILE A 61 12.47 14.49 -5.75
#